data_AF-A0A1F9MYW6-F1
#
_entry.id   AF-A0A1F9MYW6-F1
#
_cell.length_a   1.000
_cell.length_b   1.000
_cell.length_c   1.000
_cell.angle_alpha   90.00
_cell.angle_beta   90.00
_cell.angle_gamma   90.00
#
_symmetry.space_group_name_H-M   'P 1'
#
loop_
_entity.id
_entity.type
_entity.pdbx_description
1 polymer ?
#
loop_
_entity_poly.entity_id
_entity_poly.type
_entity_poly.pdbx_seq_one_letter_code
_entity_poly.pdbx_strand_id
1 'polypeptide(L)'
;MELDLGCNYDEDEKSSGGRCFSFSENLPEEVKANRGTLFNCLREQGFINYPFEWWHWSYGDMYWAAVSNAPHAIYGAVESGVS
;
A
#
# COMPACT_ATOMS: atom_id res chain seq x y z
N MET A 1 16.32 -8.17 11.67
CA MET A 1 16.49 -8.30 10.21
C MET A 1 15.15 -7.97 9.58
N GLU A 2 15.13 -7.20 8.50
CA GLU A 2 13.92 -6.86 7.77
C GLU A 2 13.45 -8.06 6.93
N LEU A 3 12.13 -8.21 6.72
CA LEU A 3 11.58 -9.27 5.88
C LEU A 3 11.69 -8.88 4.40
N ASP A 4 11.94 -9.85 3.52
CA ASP A 4 11.88 -9.64 2.08
C ASP A 4 10.43 -9.51 1.62
N LEU A 5 10.13 -8.39 0.96
CA LEU A 5 8.83 -8.05 0.38
C LEU A 5 8.88 -7.93 -1.15
N GLY A 6 9.96 -8.36 -1.81
CA GLY A 6 10.06 -8.60 -3.25
C GLY A 6 10.77 -7.49 -4.05
N CYS A 7 10.82 -6.27 -3.51
CA CYS A 7 11.63 -5.18 -4.04
C CYS A 7 11.91 -4.16 -2.93
N ASN A 8 12.83 -3.24 -3.18
CA ASN A 8 13.08 -2.14 -2.26
C ASN A 8 11.86 -1.21 -2.17
N TYR A 9 11.75 -0.50 -1.04
CA TYR A 9 10.85 0.64 -0.90
C TYR A 9 11.18 1.71 -1.97
N ASP A 10 10.14 2.33 -2.54
CA ASP A 10 10.24 3.31 -3.64
C ASP A 10 10.87 2.79 -4.95
N GLU A 11 11.05 1.46 -5.11
CA GLU A 11 11.57 0.90 -6.36
C GLU A 11 10.50 0.93 -7.46
N ASP A 12 10.81 1.58 -8.58
CA ASP A 12 9.88 1.71 -9.70
C ASP A 12 9.60 0.37 -10.42
N GLU A 13 8.57 0.34 -11.27
CA GLU A 13 8.17 -0.86 -12.03
C GLU A 13 9.32 -1.43 -12.87
N LYS A 14 10.09 -0.58 -13.55
CA LYS A 14 11.14 -1.00 -14.47
C LYS A 14 12.31 -1.63 -13.71
N SER A 15 12.75 -0.99 -12.63
CA SER A 15 13.86 -1.44 -11.79
C SER A 15 13.49 -2.71 -11.02
N SER A 16 12.25 -2.80 -10.54
CA SER A 16 11.73 -3.98 -9.82
C SER A 16 11.28 -5.11 -10.75
N GLY A 17 11.18 -4.90 -12.06
CA GLY A 17 10.59 -5.86 -12.99
C GLY A 17 9.13 -6.20 -12.64
N GLY A 18 8.36 -5.20 -12.22
CA GLY A 18 6.96 -5.34 -11.81
C GLY A 18 6.76 -5.97 -10.42
N ARG A 19 7.82 -6.16 -9.64
CA ARG A 19 7.68 -6.64 -8.25
C ARG A 19 7.13 -5.56 -7.33
N CYS A 20 7.21 -4.27 -7.66
CA CYS A 20 6.59 -3.21 -6.86
C CYS A 20 5.06 -3.32 -6.77
N PHE A 21 4.40 -3.90 -7.78
CA PHE A 21 2.95 -4.10 -7.80
C PHE A 21 2.48 -4.95 -6.63
N SER A 22 1.41 -4.53 -5.97
CA SER A 22 0.92 -5.13 -4.73
C SER A 22 0.48 -6.57 -4.89
N PHE A 23 -0.03 -6.91 -6.08
CA PHE A 23 -0.48 -8.25 -6.45
C PHE A 23 0.41 -8.87 -7.53
N SER A 24 1.71 -8.58 -7.51
CA SER A 24 2.68 -9.19 -8.44
C SER A 24 2.66 -10.71 -8.33
N GLU A 25 2.42 -11.40 -9.45
CA GLU A 25 2.42 -12.87 -9.50
C GLU A 25 3.85 -13.45 -9.52
N ASN A 26 4.84 -12.63 -9.91
CA ASN A 26 6.24 -13.01 -10.10
C ASN A 26 7.07 -12.83 -8.82
N LEU A 27 6.62 -13.47 -7.73
CA LEU A 27 7.29 -13.43 -6.42
C LEU A 27 7.52 -14.85 -5.88
N PRO A 28 8.63 -15.09 -5.16
CA PRO A 28 8.80 -16.31 -4.38
C PRO A 28 7.66 -16.50 -3.36
N GLU A 29 7.30 -17.74 -3.06
CA GLU A 29 6.19 -18.04 -2.13
C GLU A 29 6.42 -17.48 -0.72
N GLU A 30 7.66 -17.46 -0.24
CA GLU A 30 8.01 -16.83 1.05
C GLU A 30 7.71 -15.32 1.05
N VAL A 31 8.04 -14.64 -0.05
CA VAL A 31 7.76 -13.21 -0.22
C VAL A 31 6.26 -12.95 -0.30
N LYS A 32 5.50 -13.82 -0.98
CA LYS A 32 4.03 -13.75 -0.99
C LYS A 32 3.44 -13.95 0.41
N ALA A 33 4.00 -14.86 1.22
CA ALA A 33 3.57 -15.06 2.60
C ALA A 33 3.88 -13.85 3.50
N ASN A 34 5.06 -13.24 3.35
CA ASN A 34 5.42 -12.00 4.05
C ASN A 34 4.46 -10.87 3.68
N ARG A 35 4.17 -10.67 2.39
CA ARG A 35 3.16 -9.69 1.93
C ARG A 35 1.77 -10.02 2.44
N GLY A 36 1.38 -11.29 2.42
CA GLY A 36 0.09 -11.75 2.93
C GLY A 36 -0.12 -11.34 4.39
N THR A 37 0.90 -11.50 5.23
CA THR A 37 0.87 -11.06 6.63
C THR A 37 0.67 -9.55 6.74
N LEU A 38 1.50 -8.75 6.06
CA LEU A 38 1.38 -7.29 6.05
C LEU A 38 -0.02 -6.84 5.57
N PHE A 39 -0.48 -7.43 4.47
CA PHE A 39 -1.71 -7.03 3.81
C PHE A 39 -2.93 -7.36 4.66
N ASN A 40 -2.95 -8.55 5.27
CA ASN A 40 -4.03 -8.95 6.15
C ASN A 40 -4.08 -8.06 7.39
N CYS A 41 -2.93 -7.83 8.06
CA CYS A 41 -2.88 -6.98 9.25
C CYS A 41 -3.43 -5.57 8.99
N LEU A 42 -3.05 -4.94 7.87
CA LEU A 42 -3.49 -3.57 7.57
C LEU A 42 -4.95 -3.50 7.10
N ARG A 43 -5.40 -4.46 6.27
CA ARG A 43 -6.81 -4.53 5.86
C ARG A 43 -7.75 -4.78 7.03
N GLU A 44 -7.35 -5.61 8.00
CA GLU A 44 -8.14 -5.84 9.22
C GLU A 44 -8.34 -4.57 10.04
N GLN A 45 -7.43 -3.60 9.93
CA GLN A 45 -7.57 -2.27 10.57
C GLN A 45 -8.27 -1.24 9.66
N GLY A 46 -8.76 -1.65 8.50
CA GLY A 46 -9.52 -0.80 7.57
C GLY A 46 -8.68 0.00 6.59
N PHE A 47 -7.37 -0.25 6.48
CA PHE A 47 -6.55 0.37 5.45
C PHE A 47 -6.81 -0.25 4.08
N ILE A 48 -6.64 0.55 3.04
CA ILE A 48 -6.60 0.08 1.65
C ILE A 48 -5.18 0.18 1.10
N ASN A 49 -4.83 -0.68 0.16
CA ASN A 49 -3.53 -0.64 -0.50
C ASN A 49 -3.65 -0.09 -1.92
N TYR A 50 -2.62 0.65 -2.34
CA TYR A 50 -2.50 1.13 -3.71
C TYR A 50 -1.96 0.00 -4.63
N PRO A 51 -2.57 -0.30 -5.79
CA PRO A 51 -2.20 -1.47 -6.59
C PRO A 51 -0.77 -1.48 -7.14
N PHE A 52 -0.17 -0.31 -7.36
CA PHE A 52 1.15 -0.20 -8.02
C PHE A 52 2.33 -0.24 -7.04
N GLU A 53 2.08 -0.10 -5.74
CA GLU A 53 3.12 0.00 -4.71
C GLU A 53 2.71 -0.82 -3.47
N TRP A 54 3.39 -1.94 -3.21
CA TRP A 54 3.04 -2.83 -2.09
C TRP A 54 3.15 -2.17 -0.71
N TRP A 55 3.97 -1.12 -0.59
CA TRP A 55 4.19 -0.37 0.65
C TRP A 55 3.20 0.79 0.83
N HIS A 56 2.43 1.15 -0.19
CA HIS A 56 1.53 2.29 -0.13
C HIS A 56 0.18 1.90 0.42
N TRP A 57 -0.18 2.50 1.56
CA TRP A 57 -1.42 2.27 2.26
C TRP A 57 -2.12 3.60 2.56
N SER A 58 -3.44 3.57 2.50
CA SER A 58 -4.29 4.74 2.69
C SER A 58 -5.40 4.44 3.69
N TYR A 59 -5.67 5.40 4.57
CA TYR A 59 -6.72 5.33 5.58
C TYR A 59 -7.32 6.70 5.85
N GLY A 60 -8.62 6.82 5.66
CA GLY A 60 -9.39 8.02 5.96
C GLY A 60 -9.21 9.20 5.00
N ASP A 61 -8.27 9.17 4.05
CA ASP A 61 -8.13 10.22 3.03
C ASP A 61 -9.14 10.07 1.86
N MET A 62 -9.02 10.93 0.84
CA MET A 62 -9.89 10.90 -0.34
C MET A 62 -9.77 9.62 -1.17
N TYR A 63 -8.56 9.07 -1.31
CA TYR A 63 -8.34 7.83 -2.03
C TYR A 63 -8.95 6.66 -1.26
N TRP A 64 -8.75 6.63 0.08
CA TRP A 64 -9.41 5.68 0.97
C TRP A 64 -10.93 5.70 0.80
N ALA A 65 -11.55 6.88 0.86
CA ALA A 65 -13.00 6.99 0.74
C ALA A 65 -13.51 6.51 -0.62
N ALA A 66 -12.80 6.88 -1.71
CA ALA A 66 -13.18 6.49 -3.06
C ALA A 66 -13.15 4.97 -3.27
N VAL A 67 -12.10 4.29 -2.81
CA VAL A 67 -11.92 2.85 -3.04
C VAL A 67 -12.70 1.99 -2.03
N SER A 68 -12.82 2.43 -0.78
CA SER A 68 -13.64 1.74 0.23
C SER A 68 -15.14 1.99 0.08
N ASN A 69 -15.54 2.87 -0.85
CA ASN A 69 -16.91 3.34 -1.04
C ASN A 69 -17.50 3.97 0.25
N ALA A 70 -16.66 4.64 1.03
CA ALA A 70 -17.11 5.44 2.16
C ALA A 70 -17.79 6.73 1.67
N PRO A 71 -18.78 7.27 2.39
CA PRO A 71 -19.53 8.45 1.94
C PRO A 71 -18.67 9.73 1.86
N HIS A 72 -17.59 9.81 2.64
CA HIS A 72 -16.63 10.91 2.63
C HIS A 72 -15.30 10.48 3.27
N ALA A 73 -14.24 11.23 3.01
CA ALA A 73 -12.95 11.12 3.70
C ALA A 73 -13.10 11.50 5.18
N ILE A 74 -12.44 10.75 6.08
CA ILE A 74 -12.32 11.06 7.51
C ILE A 74 -11.38 12.26 7.69
N TYR A 75 -10.33 12.34 6.89
CA TYR A 75 -9.30 13.37 6.95
C TYR A 75 -9.30 14.20 5.67
N GLY A 76 -9.34 15.53 5.84
CA GLY A 76 -9.15 16.50 4.77
C GLY A 76 -7.74 17.09 4.78
N ALA A 77 -7.47 17.98 3.83
CA ALA A 77 -6.24 18.76 3.83
C ALA A 77 -6.13 19.60 5.12
N VAL A 78 -4.95 19.60 5.73
CA VAL A 78 -4.63 20.53 6.81
C VAL A 78 -4.10 21.80 6.17
N GLU A 79 -4.63 22.95 6.58
CA GLU A 79 -4.06 24.24 6.17
C GLU A 79 -2.60 24.30 6.66
N SER A 80 -1.66 24.39 5.72
CA SER A 80 -0.29 24.75 6.05
C SER A 80 -0.33 26.19 6.54
N GLY A 81 -0.25 26.40 7.86
CA GLY A 81 -0.26 27.71 8.51
C GLY A 81 0.96 28.57 8.19
N VAL A 82 1.23 28.80 6.91
CA VAL A 82 2.19 29.78 6.42
C VAL A 82 1.36 30.97 5.92
N SER A 83 1.24 31.97 6.80
CA SER A 83 0.96 33.35 6.41
C SER A 83 2.11 33.92 5.60
#